data_AF-A0A349YP58-F1
#
_entry.id   AF-A0A349YP58-F1
#
_cell.length_a   1.000
_cell.length_b   1.000
_cell.length_c   1.000
_cell.angle_alpha   90.00
_cell.angle_beta   90.00
_cell.angle_gamma   90.00
#
_symmetry.space_group_name_H-M   'P 1'
#
loop_
_entity.id
_entity.type
_entity.pdbx_description
1 polymer ?
#
loop_
_entity_poly.entity_id
_entity_poly.type
_entity_poly.pdbx_seq_one_letter_code
_entity_poly.pdbx_strand_id
1 'polypeptide(L)'
;MDKRNNNKKYVMVITSEDDRYNPNAPYDGVGVQLGFFADHPWEGRFECCIDGDDFEELCDEIKRTDVEGLFYQLYENENGERIGYGTVDYGAIEDDINEYESEIK
;
A
#
# COMPACT_ATOMS: atom_id res chain seq x y z
N MET A 1 -26.75 2.74 7.52
CA MET A 1 -25.47 2.14 7.13
C MET A 1 -24.92 3.03 6.04
N ASP A 2 -23.88 3.78 6.33
CA ASP A 2 -23.15 4.51 5.30
C ASP A 2 -22.61 3.50 4.30
N LYS A 3 -23.09 3.61 3.07
CA LYS A 3 -22.45 2.97 1.93
C LYS A 3 -21.07 3.61 1.88
N ARG A 4 -20.00 2.81 1.99
CA ARG A 4 -18.67 3.28 1.57
C ARG A 4 -18.85 4.02 0.24
N ASN A 5 -18.20 5.16 0.11
CA ASN A 5 -18.28 5.97 -1.10
C ASN A 5 -17.59 5.17 -2.23
N ASN A 6 -18.32 4.22 -2.82
CA ASN A 6 -17.86 3.13 -3.69
C ASN A 6 -17.36 3.61 -5.06
N ASN A 7 -17.01 4.89 -5.19
CA ASN A 7 -16.69 5.54 -6.45
C ASN A 7 -15.35 6.27 -6.40
N LYS A 8 -14.48 5.90 -5.46
CA LYS A 8 -13.10 6.37 -5.41
C LYS A 8 -12.29 5.68 -6.50
N LYS A 9 -11.43 6.43 -7.18
CA LYS A 9 -10.60 5.91 -8.28
C LYS A 9 -9.61 4.85 -7.81
N TYR A 10 -9.05 5.01 -6.62
CA TYR A 10 -8.01 4.15 -6.08
C TYR A 10 -8.38 3.58 -4.72
N VAL A 11 -7.88 2.37 -4.44
CA VAL A 11 -7.85 1.77 -3.12
C VAL A 11 -6.43 1.33 -2.79
N MET A 12 -5.98 1.69 -1.59
CA MET A 12 -4.70 1.28 -1.03
C MET A 12 -4.96 0.30 0.11
N VAL A 13 -4.43 -0.91 -0.03
CA VAL A 13 -4.47 -1.93 1.02
C VAL A 13 -3.19 -1.83 1.82
N ILE A 14 -3.32 -1.55 3.12
CA ILE A 14 -2.18 -1.39 4.03
C ILE A 14 -1.97 -2.67 4.81
N THR A 15 -0.71 -3.08 4.88
CA THR A 15 -0.26 -4.28 5.59
C THR A 15 0.95 -3.97 6.45
N SER A 16 1.06 -4.64 7.59
CA SER A 16 2.25 -4.64 8.45
C SER A 16 3.00 -5.96 8.32
N GLU A 17 4.18 -6.04 8.93
CA GLU A 17 4.84 -7.32 9.12
C GLU A 17 4.01 -8.24 10.04
N ASP A 18 4.24 -9.55 9.96
CA ASP A 18 3.61 -10.52 10.84
C ASP A 18 4.61 -11.23 11.76
N ASP A 19 4.18 -12.29 12.45
CA ASP A 19 4.98 -13.08 13.40
C ASP A 19 6.25 -13.69 12.77
N ARG A 20 6.37 -13.71 11.43
CA ARG A 20 7.59 -14.14 10.73
C ARG A 20 8.69 -13.07 10.78
N TYR A 21 8.36 -11.82 11.07
CA TYR A 21 9.33 -10.73 11.13
C TYR A 21 10.39 -11.01 12.19
N ASN A 22 11.65 -10.89 11.78
CA ASN A 22 12.78 -11.04 12.68
C ASN A 22 13.87 -10.01 12.32
N PRO A 23 14.01 -8.93 13.10
CA PRO A 23 15.03 -7.91 12.86
C PRO A 23 16.47 -8.44 13.02
N ASN A 24 16.62 -9.61 13.65
CA ASN A 24 17.91 -10.27 13.87
C ASN A 24 18.09 -11.51 12.98
N ALA A 25 17.23 -11.71 11.97
CA ALA A 25 17.34 -12.84 11.06
C ALA A 25 18.71 -12.83 10.38
N PRO A 26 19.57 -13.84 10.61
CA PRO A 26 20.75 -14.03 9.79
C PRO A 26 20.30 -14.47 8.38
N TYR A 27 21.17 -14.32 7.38
CA TYR A 27 20.94 -14.74 5.99
C TYR A 27 20.64 -16.26 5.83
N ASP A 28 20.62 -17.04 6.92
CA ASP A 28 20.52 -18.50 6.95
C ASP A 28 19.09 -19.04 7.21
N GLY A 29 18.06 -18.18 7.16
CA GLY A 29 16.69 -18.61 6.88
C GLY A 29 15.75 -18.73 8.09
N VAL A 30 16.05 -18.06 9.21
CA VAL A 30 15.11 -17.97 10.35
C VAL A 30 14.51 -16.57 10.45
N GLY A 31 13.29 -16.44 9.93
CA GLY A 31 12.50 -15.20 9.96
C GLY A 31 12.70 -14.33 8.72
N VAL A 32 11.86 -13.31 8.63
CA VAL A 32 11.65 -12.47 7.45
C VAL A 32 12.05 -11.03 7.79
N GLN A 33 12.73 -10.33 6.88
CA GLN A 33 13.10 -8.92 7.07
C GLN A 33 12.09 -7.99 6.39
N LEU A 34 12.14 -6.69 6.72
CA LEU A 34 11.27 -5.65 6.16
C LEU A 34 11.23 -5.67 4.62
N GLY A 35 12.37 -5.90 3.97
CA GLY A 35 12.48 -5.95 2.52
C GLY A 35 11.57 -7.01 1.88
N PHE A 36 11.36 -8.16 2.53
CA PHE A 36 10.42 -9.16 2.02
C PHE A 36 8.98 -8.65 2.04
N PHE A 37 8.58 -7.96 3.10
CA PHE A 37 7.21 -7.42 3.18
C PHE A 37 7.01 -6.23 2.25
N ALA A 38 8.07 -5.46 1.96
CA ALA A 38 8.04 -4.44 0.92
C ALA A 38 7.89 -5.06 -0.49
N ASP A 39 8.59 -6.17 -0.77
CA ASP A 39 8.51 -6.89 -2.05
C ASP A 39 7.22 -7.73 -2.18
N HIS A 40 6.63 -8.13 -1.05
CA HIS A 40 5.47 -9.02 -0.97
C HIS A 40 4.43 -8.55 0.07
N PRO A 41 3.86 -7.35 -0.07
CA PRO A 41 2.95 -6.79 0.95
C PRO A 41 1.70 -7.63 1.18
N TRP A 42 1.24 -8.40 0.18
CA TRP A 42 0.12 -9.33 0.33
C TRP A 42 0.39 -10.51 1.29
N GLU A 43 1.65 -10.77 1.65
CA GLU A 43 2.02 -11.72 2.68
C GLU A 43 1.89 -11.12 4.08
N GLY A 44 1.86 -9.80 4.21
CA GLY A 44 1.77 -9.10 5.48
C GLY A 44 0.42 -9.25 6.17
N ARG A 45 0.36 -8.74 7.41
CA ARG A 45 -0.86 -8.68 8.19
C ARG A 45 -1.70 -7.49 7.74
N PHE A 46 -2.96 -7.71 7.39
CA PHE A 46 -3.88 -6.64 7.03
C PHE A 46 -4.08 -5.65 8.19
N GLU A 47 -3.94 -4.36 7.90
CA GLU A 47 -4.18 -3.28 8.86
C GLU A 47 -5.43 -2.47 8.49
N CYS A 48 -5.48 -1.88 7.29
CA CYS A 48 -6.61 -1.07 6.85
C CYS A 48 -6.68 -0.94 5.31
N CYS A 49 -7.75 -0.27 4.85
CA CYS A 49 -7.87 0.22 3.47
C CYS A 49 -7.99 1.74 3.50
N ILE A 50 -7.35 2.40 2.55
CA ILE A 50 -7.44 3.83 2.30
C ILE A 50 -7.97 4.01 0.88
N ASP A 51 -9.05 4.77 0.72
CA ASP A 51 -9.68 5.03 -0.58
C ASP A 51 -9.48 6.50 -0.96
N GLY A 52 -9.24 6.81 -2.24
CA GLY A 52 -9.03 8.18 -2.71
C GLY A 52 -9.20 8.33 -4.23
N ASP A 53 -9.51 9.53 -4.69
CA ASP A 53 -9.63 9.85 -6.13
C ASP A 53 -8.29 10.25 -6.75
N ASP A 54 -7.39 10.78 -5.94
CA ASP A 54 -6.08 11.28 -6.33
C ASP A 54 -5.05 11.11 -5.20
N PHE A 55 -3.81 11.47 -5.50
CA PHE A 55 -2.69 11.40 -4.56
C PHE A 55 -2.89 12.28 -3.31
N GLU A 56 -3.49 13.48 -3.45
CA GLU A 56 -3.68 14.40 -2.32
C GLU A 56 -4.65 13.81 -1.28
N GLU A 57 -5.77 13.24 -1.75
CA GLU A 57 -6.73 12.56 -0.87
C GLU A 57 -6.11 11.35 -0.17
N LEU A 58 -5.35 10.52 -0.89
CA LEU A 58 -4.66 9.37 -0.30
C LEU A 58 -3.65 9.82 0.76
N CYS A 59 -2.90 10.90 0.50
CA CYS A 59 -1.94 11.46 1.46
C CYS A 59 -2.60 11.94 2.75
N ASP A 60 -3.72 12.63 2.65
CA ASP A 60 -4.43 13.14 3.83
C ASP A 60 -4.98 11.99 4.69
N GLU A 61 -5.42 10.91 4.05
CA GLU A 61 -5.85 9.69 4.72
C GLU A 61 -4.68 8.90 5.34
N ILE A 62 -3.52 8.82 4.68
CA ILE A 62 -2.29 8.23 5.24
C ILE A 62 -1.89 8.96 6.53
N LYS A 63 -1.87 10.30 6.52
CA LYS A 63 -1.56 11.12 7.70
C LYS A 63 -2.58 10.91 8.82
N ARG A 64 -3.86 10.77 8.47
CA ARG A 64 -4.94 10.55 9.46
C ARG A 64 -4.84 9.19 10.12
N THR A 65 -4.38 8.18 9.39
CA THR A 65 -4.32 6.78 9.83
C THR A 65 -2.99 6.39 10.47
N ASP A 66 -1.95 7.23 10.35
CA ASP A 66 -0.62 7.02 10.93
C ASP A 66 0.03 5.70 10.47
N VAL A 67 -0.04 5.43 9.17
CA VAL A 67 0.44 4.19 8.53
C VAL A 67 1.82 4.33 7.85
N GLU A 68 2.51 5.44 8.09
CA GLU A 68 3.85 5.67 7.54
C GLU A 68 4.83 4.56 7.97
N GLY A 69 5.62 4.06 7.03
CA GLY A 69 6.57 2.96 7.28
C GLY A 69 5.97 1.55 7.24
N LEU A 70 4.65 1.40 7.11
CA LEU A 70 4.01 0.12 6.78
C LEU A 70 4.17 -0.19 5.29
N PHE A 71 3.49 -1.23 4.79
CA PHE A 71 3.51 -1.62 3.38
C PHE A 71 2.16 -1.39 2.73
N TYR A 72 2.16 -1.13 1.43
CA TYR A 72 0.95 -0.86 0.67
C TYR A 72 0.87 -1.70 -0.60
N GLN A 73 -0.36 -1.87 -1.05
CA GLN A 73 -0.70 -2.29 -2.39
C GLN A 73 -1.71 -1.27 -2.94
N LEU A 74 -1.39 -0.61 -4.04
CA LEU A 74 -2.24 0.39 -4.67
C LEU A 74 -2.94 -0.22 -5.89
N TYR A 75 -4.27 -0.15 -5.89
CA TYR A 75 -5.11 -0.63 -6.97
C TYR A 75 -5.95 0.51 -7.52
N GLU A 76 -6.16 0.49 -8.82
CA GLU A 76 -7.24 1.23 -9.47
C GLU A 76 -8.55 0.43 -9.36
N ASN A 77 -9.67 1.10 -9.15
CA ASN A 77 -10.95 0.46 -8.84
C ASN A 77 -11.82 0.17 -10.07
N GLU A 78 -11.48 0.68 -11.26
CA GLU A 78 -12.26 0.47 -12.48
C GLU A 78 -12.11 -0.97 -13.00
N ASN A 79 -10.88 -1.48 -13.12
CA ASN A 79 -10.59 -2.84 -13.59
C ASN A 79 -9.99 -3.74 -12.50
N GLY A 80 -9.62 -3.20 -11.34
CA GLY A 80 -8.97 -3.93 -10.25
C GLY A 80 -7.50 -4.21 -10.51
N GLU A 81 -6.85 -3.45 -11.39
CA GLU A 81 -5.43 -3.53 -11.67
C GLU A 81 -4.59 -3.00 -10.49
N ARG A 82 -3.53 -3.72 -10.15
CA ARG A 82 -2.55 -3.25 -9.17
C ARG A 82 -1.53 -2.38 -9.89
N ILE A 83 -1.51 -1.11 -9.54
CA ILE A 83 -0.63 -0.11 -10.17
C ILE A 83 0.65 0.12 -9.35
N GLY A 84 0.64 -0.27 -8.07
CA GLY A 84 1.73 0.06 -7.14
C GLY A 84 1.83 -0.87 -5.95
N TYR A 85 3.02 -0.99 -5.37
CA TYR A 85 3.25 -1.67 -4.08
C TYR A 85 4.63 -1.34 -3.50
N GLY A 86 4.77 -1.46 -2.19
CA GLY A 86 6.04 -1.24 -1.50
C GLY A 86 5.85 -0.79 -0.06
N THR A 87 6.82 -0.04 0.47
CA THR A 87 6.67 0.69 1.73
C THR A 87 5.85 1.95 1.50
N VAL A 88 4.97 2.32 2.44
CA VAL A 88 4.21 3.57 2.42
C VAL A 88 5.20 4.74 2.43
N ASP A 89 5.40 5.31 1.25
CA ASP A 89 6.23 6.48 0.97
C ASP A 89 5.48 7.37 -0.02
N TYR A 90 5.39 8.67 0.29
CA TYR A 90 4.60 9.61 -0.51
C TYR A 90 5.14 9.73 -1.94
N GLY A 91 6.45 9.72 -2.13
CA GLY A 91 7.05 9.83 -3.47
C GLY A 91 6.75 8.62 -4.33
N ALA A 92 6.90 7.42 -3.77
CA ALA A 92 6.58 6.17 -4.48
C ALA A 92 5.11 6.11 -4.92
N ILE A 93 4.19 6.49 -4.04
CA ILE A 93 2.74 6.47 -4.34
C ILE A 93 2.40 7.52 -5.41
N GLU A 94 3.01 8.71 -5.35
CA GLU A 94 2.82 9.74 -6.37
C GLU A 94 3.34 9.28 -7.74
N ASP A 95 4.52 8.65 -7.78
CA ASP A 95 5.12 8.11 -9.00
C ASP A 95 4.23 7.01 -9.62
N ASP A 96 3.74 6.05 -8.81
CA ASP A 96 2.85 4.97 -9.29
C ASP A 96 1.56 5.51 -9.91
N ILE A 97 0.93 6.52 -9.29
CA ILE A 97 -0.28 7.17 -9.81
C ILE A 97 0.04 7.92 -11.11
N ASN A 98 1.14 8.68 -11.13
CA ASN A 98 1.53 9.46 -12.30
C ASN A 98 1.87 8.58 -13.50
N GLU A 99 2.57 7.46 -13.28
CA GLU A 99 2.90 6.48 -14.31
C GLU A 99 1.61 5.90 -14.89
N TYR A 100 0.73 5.36 -14.05
CA TYR A 100 -0.57 4.81 -14.47
C TYR A 100 -1.41 5.83 -15.27
N GLU A 101 -1.55 7.06 -14.76
CA GLU A 101 -2.34 8.09 -15.45
C GLU A 101 -1.70 8.59 -16.75
N SER A 102 -0.39 8.44 -16.91
CA SER A 102 0.29 8.77 -18.16
C SER A 102 0.02 7.77 -19.28
N GLU A 103 -0.23 6.50 -18.93
CA GLU A 103 -0.49 5.40 -19.88
C GLU A 103 -1.93 5.37 -20.39
N ILE A 104 -2.88 5.95 -19.65
CA ILE A 104 -4.31 6.02 -20.01
C ILE A 104 -4.60 7.12 -21.06
N LYS A 105 -3.62 7.97 -21.39
CA LYS A 105 -3.78 9.10 -22.32
C LYS A 105 -3.88 8.73 -23.80
#